data_AF-A0A9P5NZA5-F1
#
_entry.id   AF-A0A9P5NZA5-F1
#
_cell.length_a   1.000
_cell.length_b   1.000
_cell.length_c   1.000
_cell.angle_alpha   90.00
_cell.angle_beta   90.00
_cell.angle_gamma   90.00
#
_symmetry.space_group_name_H-M   'P 1'
#
loop_
_entity.id
_entity.type
_entity.pdbx_description
1 polymer ?
#
loop_
_entity_poly.entity_id
_entity_poly.type
_entity_poly.pdbx_seq_one_letter_code
_entity_poly.pdbx_strand_id
1 'polypeptide(L)'
;MVFRPNNFAKKPIKENQPPSRLTLSSKLAARLGRGSAAAHGHRRTRSNGSSAMIRTPKYAAQQAKRRDDYKLKRSKFLRIPVPALPVMADVEVATGTAPNAKTVHLALPRELPRPEYKEINQEILEYVDASFADTELEYVRDNVLFLAPQLVESLTSVRINSSKDQIPKELTIIANDKTAVTPSHIMAIWTKRPDNASASRPQKVTLYPVHSLVLAMYCSNLPKPPPTLPLPVHQSGEQEVKVPVWTLCLPSSETYPQLALYLYTKNSNGLMRNIFPSAPPDHFFENQGQLSSFATHLAQTFTVQALARNIFKVHGLWQNACALGIYDGQLWETMDLMWATMLTALAIATNNTSLLASLRQESPPAEDPVPQASTSSSA
;
A
#
# COMPACT_ATOMS: atom_id res chain seq x y z
N MET A 1 44.30 -29.96 -60.24
CA MET A 1 43.96 -29.14 -59.06
C MET A 1 42.82 -28.22 -59.44
N VAL A 2 41.64 -28.44 -58.88
CA VAL A 2 40.40 -27.71 -59.21
C VAL A 2 40.21 -26.63 -58.13
N PHE A 3 40.29 -25.36 -58.51
CA PHE A 3 40.00 -24.23 -57.62
C PHE A 3 38.49 -24.04 -57.49
N ARG A 4 37.97 -24.14 -56.25
CA ARG A 4 36.60 -23.78 -55.90
C ARG A 4 36.50 -22.27 -55.66
N PRO A 5 35.50 -21.56 -56.20
CA PRO A 5 35.25 -20.17 -55.85
C PRO A 5 34.50 -20.08 -54.51
N ASN A 6 35.06 -19.33 -53.57
CA ASN A 6 34.40 -18.96 -52.32
C ASN A 6 33.39 -17.83 -52.59
N ASN A 7 32.11 -18.16 -52.47
CA ASN A 7 31.01 -17.20 -52.48
C ASN A 7 31.00 -16.39 -51.18
N PHE A 8 31.48 -15.15 -51.23
CA PHE A 8 31.27 -14.15 -50.19
C PHE A 8 29.89 -13.49 -50.38
N ALA A 9 28.86 -14.07 -49.76
CA ALA A 9 27.57 -13.40 -49.61
C ALA A 9 27.69 -12.28 -48.55
N LYS A 10 27.76 -11.02 -49.01
CA LYS A 10 27.67 -9.84 -48.15
C LYS A 10 26.28 -9.80 -47.50
N LYS A 11 26.21 -9.96 -46.17
CA LYS A 11 24.99 -9.71 -45.40
C LYS A 11 24.65 -8.21 -45.49
N PRO A 12 23.39 -7.83 -45.77
CA PRO A 12 22.98 -6.43 -45.77
C PRO A 12 23.07 -5.87 -44.34
N ILE A 13 23.96 -4.90 -44.17
CA ILE A 13 24.10 -4.07 -42.98
C ILE A 13 22.86 -3.18 -42.90
N LYS A 14 21.92 -3.54 -42.00
CA LYS A 14 20.75 -2.73 -41.66
C LYS A 14 21.14 -1.67 -40.61
N GLU A 15 21.91 -0.66 -41.01
CA GLU A 15 22.44 0.36 -40.08
C GLU A 15 21.55 1.60 -39.95
N ASN A 16 20.46 1.71 -40.73
CA ASN A 16 19.56 2.86 -40.73
C ASN A 16 18.08 2.48 -40.57
N GLN A 17 17.73 1.64 -39.59
CA GLN A 17 16.34 1.62 -39.12
C GLN A 17 16.17 2.66 -38.01
N PRO A 18 15.19 3.58 -38.12
CA PRO A 18 14.90 4.50 -37.03
C PRO A 18 14.57 3.69 -35.77
N PRO A 19 15.00 4.15 -34.57
CA PRO A 19 14.75 3.41 -33.33
C PRO A 19 13.26 3.14 -33.20
N SER A 20 12.91 1.85 -33.10
CA SER A 20 11.53 1.41 -32.92
C SER A 20 10.93 2.09 -31.69
N ARG A 21 9.66 2.50 -31.80
CA ARG A 21 8.89 3.10 -30.70
C ARG A 21 8.81 2.11 -29.55
N LEU A 22 9.77 2.22 -28.63
CA LEU A 22 9.81 1.44 -27.41
C LEU A 22 8.75 1.98 -26.46
N THR A 23 7.73 1.18 -26.19
CA THR A 23 6.70 1.47 -25.20
C THR A 23 7.35 1.65 -23.83
N LEU A 24 6.65 2.31 -22.89
CA LEU A 24 7.16 2.46 -21.52
C LEU A 24 7.51 1.11 -20.91
N SER A 25 6.75 0.06 -21.26
CA SER A 25 7.04 -1.34 -20.97
C SER A 25 8.34 -1.83 -21.57
N SER A 26 8.65 -1.54 -22.84
CA SER A 26 9.88 -2.05 -23.44
C SER A 26 11.12 -1.25 -22.98
N LYS A 27 10.95 0.02 -22.56
CA LYS A 27 12.02 0.76 -21.85
C LYS A 27 12.19 0.25 -20.43
N LEU A 28 11.09 -0.04 -19.72
CA LEU A 28 11.12 -0.70 -18.43
C LEU A 28 11.82 -2.04 -18.62
N ALA A 29 11.32 -2.96 -19.44
CA ALA A 29 11.91 -4.25 -19.79
C ALA A 29 13.37 -4.17 -20.28
N ALA A 30 13.73 -3.19 -21.12
CA ALA A 30 15.12 -2.97 -21.50
C ALA A 30 15.99 -2.51 -20.31
N ARG A 31 15.43 -1.72 -19.39
CA ARG A 31 16.06 -1.36 -18.11
C ARG A 31 16.06 -2.52 -17.10
N LEU A 32 15.03 -3.37 -17.06
CA LEU A 32 14.97 -4.61 -16.28
C LEU A 32 16.10 -5.54 -16.72
N GLY A 33 16.26 -5.71 -18.04
CA GLY A 33 17.32 -6.51 -18.64
C GLY A 33 18.72 -5.97 -18.37
N ARG A 34 18.94 -4.65 -18.43
CA ARG A 34 20.25 -4.02 -18.12
C ARG A 34 20.53 -3.89 -16.63
N GLY A 35 19.51 -3.67 -15.81
CA GLY A 35 19.61 -3.54 -14.36
C GLY A 35 19.89 -4.87 -13.66
N SER A 36 19.48 -6.00 -14.25
CA SER A 36 19.70 -7.35 -13.73
C SER A 36 21.18 -7.67 -13.43
N ALA A 37 22.12 -7.19 -14.25
CA ALA A 37 23.55 -7.39 -14.03
C ALA A 37 24.09 -6.63 -12.81
N ALA A 38 23.56 -5.42 -12.52
CA ALA A 38 23.93 -4.64 -11.33
C ALA A 38 23.17 -5.09 -10.07
N ALA A 39 21.91 -5.50 -10.23
CA ALA A 39 21.07 -6.03 -9.14
C ALA A 39 21.61 -7.36 -8.59
N HIS A 40 22.16 -8.22 -9.45
CA HIS A 40 22.85 -9.44 -9.02
C HIS A 40 24.08 -9.15 -8.14
N GLY A 41 24.77 -8.02 -8.36
CA GLY A 41 25.86 -7.56 -7.49
C GLY A 41 25.38 -7.10 -6.10
N HIS A 42 24.26 -6.38 -6.05
CA HIS A 42 23.66 -5.93 -4.78
C HIS A 42 23.00 -7.05 -3.97
N ARG A 43 22.62 -8.16 -4.60
CA ARG A 43 22.02 -9.31 -3.91
C ARG A 43 22.98 -10.00 -2.93
N ARG A 44 24.30 -9.91 -3.15
CA ARG A 44 25.30 -10.52 -2.26
C ARG A 44 25.59 -9.73 -0.99
N THR A 45 25.28 -8.43 -0.92
CA THR A 45 25.60 -7.59 0.26
C THR A 45 24.43 -7.34 1.20
N ARG A 46 23.20 -7.70 0.81
CA ARG A 46 21.99 -7.52 1.64
C ARG A 46 21.42 -8.81 2.24
N SER A 47 22.13 -9.94 2.18
CA SER A 47 21.60 -11.24 2.63
C SER A 47 21.57 -11.46 4.15
N ASN A 48 21.80 -10.45 4.98
CA ASN A 48 21.87 -10.64 6.45
C ASN A 48 20.64 -10.19 7.26
N GLY A 49 19.52 -9.87 6.62
CA GLY A 49 18.28 -9.72 7.38
C GLY A 49 17.07 -9.32 6.54
N SER A 50 16.06 -10.20 6.51
CA SER A 50 14.64 -9.83 6.36
C SER A 50 14.02 -9.63 4.97
N SER A 51 14.65 -9.97 3.83
CA SER A 51 13.97 -9.74 2.53
C SER A 51 14.20 -10.78 1.44
N ALA A 52 14.07 -12.05 1.79
CA ALA A 52 13.82 -13.11 0.82
C ALA A 52 12.67 -13.98 1.34
N MET A 53 11.44 -13.50 1.17
CA MET A 53 10.25 -14.35 1.24
C MET A 53 10.28 -15.33 0.06
N ILE A 54 11.11 -16.36 0.17
CA ILE A 54 10.92 -17.56 -0.63
C ILE A 54 9.53 -18.07 -0.24
N ARG A 55 8.57 -18.04 -1.17
CA ARG A 55 7.27 -18.73 -1.07
C ARG A 55 7.53 -20.23 -1.03
N THR A 56 8.07 -20.68 0.08
CA THR A 56 8.12 -22.08 0.43
C THR A 56 6.70 -22.50 0.81
N PRO A 57 6.32 -23.78 0.60
CA PRO A 57 5.11 -24.37 1.17
C PRO A 57 4.96 -24.05 2.67
N LYS A 58 6.08 -23.81 3.36
CA LYS A 58 6.16 -23.35 4.75
C LYS A 58 5.52 -21.97 4.98
N TYR A 59 5.66 -21.00 4.07
CA TYR A 59 4.96 -19.70 4.21
C TYR A 59 3.44 -19.87 4.05
N ALA A 60 3.01 -20.64 3.05
CA ALA A 60 1.59 -20.95 2.87
C ALA A 60 1.02 -21.71 4.08
N ALA A 61 1.76 -22.68 4.63
CA ALA A 61 1.38 -23.43 5.82
C ALA A 61 1.39 -22.59 7.10
N GLN A 62 2.36 -21.69 7.28
CA GLN A 62 2.42 -20.77 8.43
C GLN A 62 1.29 -19.75 8.36
N GLN A 63 0.96 -19.26 7.17
CA GLN A 63 -0.21 -18.41 6.95
C GLN A 63 -1.51 -19.20 7.16
N ALA A 64 -1.58 -20.47 6.76
CA ALA A 64 -2.72 -21.34 7.05
C ALA A 64 -2.91 -21.57 8.56
N LYS A 65 -1.84 -21.80 9.31
CA LYS A 65 -1.88 -21.89 10.77
C LYS A 65 -2.41 -20.59 11.38
N ARG A 66 -1.92 -19.43 10.92
CA ARG A 66 -2.47 -18.13 11.34
C ARG A 66 -3.97 -18.03 11.01
N ARG A 67 -4.46 -18.54 9.85
CA ARG A 67 -5.89 -18.56 9.49
C ARG A 67 -6.75 -19.33 10.51
N ASP A 68 -6.28 -20.46 11.00
CA ASP A 68 -7.03 -21.29 11.95
C ASP A 68 -7.08 -20.65 13.34
N ASP A 69 -5.98 -20.04 13.77
CA ASP A 69 -5.93 -19.28 15.03
C ASP A 69 -6.92 -18.10 15.02
N TYR A 70 -7.08 -17.41 13.88
CA TYR A 70 -8.03 -16.30 13.74
C TYR A 70 -9.50 -16.77 13.71
N LYS A 71 -9.82 -17.92 13.10
CA LYS A 71 -11.21 -18.42 13.03
C LYS A 71 -11.76 -18.80 14.40
N LEU A 72 -10.93 -19.32 15.30
CA LEU A 72 -11.37 -19.63 16.67
C LEU A 72 -11.60 -18.37 17.52
N LYS A 73 -10.91 -17.27 17.22
CA LYS A 73 -11.00 -16.02 17.95
C LYS A 73 -12.01 -15.07 17.30
N ARG A 74 -13.31 -15.34 17.47
CA ARG A 74 -14.36 -14.36 17.14
C ARG A 74 -14.04 -13.03 17.83
N SER A 75 -13.62 -12.04 17.04
CA SER A 75 -13.19 -10.71 17.52
C SER A 75 -14.30 -10.10 18.39
N LYS A 76 -14.01 -9.97 19.68
CA LYS A 76 -14.87 -9.22 20.60
C LYS A 76 -14.70 -7.75 20.26
N PHE A 77 -15.79 -7.06 19.95
CA PHE A 77 -15.78 -5.61 19.79
C PHE A 77 -15.51 -4.94 21.14
N LEU A 78 -14.55 -4.02 21.13
CA LEU A 78 -14.26 -3.12 22.24
C LEU A 78 -15.26 -1.97 22.19
N ARG A 79 -15.95 -1.70 23.31
CA ARG A 79 -16.83 -0.54 23.46
C ARG A 79 -16.11 0.54 24.26
N ILE A 80 -15.78 1.65 23.63
CA ILE A 80 -15.02 2.75 24.26
C ILE A 80 -15.93 3.97 24.35
N PRO A 81 -16.22 4.50 25.56
CA PRO A 81 -16.94 5.75 25.69
C PRO A 81 -16.06 6.91 25.23
N VAL A 82 -16.59 7.72 24.30
CA VAL A 82 -15.94 8.94 23.82
C VAL A 82 -16.90 10.10 24.00
N PRO A 83 -16.46 11.22 24.62
CA PRO A 83 -17.30 12.41 24.75
C PRO A 83 -17.63 12.95 23.35
N ALA A 84 -18.93 13.09 23.05
CA ALA A 84 -19.37 13.69 21.79
C ALA A 84 -18.91 15.15 21.76
N LEU A 85 -18.42 15.59 20.60
CA LEU A 85 -18.19 17.01 20.39
C LEU A 85 -19.54 17.73 20.47
N PRO A 86 -19.63 18.86 21.19
CA PRO A 86 -20.77 19.73 21.04
C PRO A 86 -20.84 20.10 19.57
N VAL A 87 -21.94 19.71 18.90
CA VAL A 87 -22.24 20.22 17.57
C VAL A 87 -22.34 21.72 17.76
N MET A 88 -21.42 22.49 17.18
CA MET A 88 -21.52 23.93 17.13
C MET A 88 -22.73 24.24 16.25
N ALA A 89 -23.93 24.17 16.83
CA ALA A 89 -25.10 24.80 16.27
C ALA A 89 -24.81 26.30 16.29
N ASP A 90 -25.02 26.98 15.17
CA ASP A 90 -24.94 28.44 15.10
C ASP A 90 -25.73 29.03 16.27
N VAL A 91 -25.01 29.68 17.18
CA VAL A 91 -25.50 29.99 18.53
C VAL A 91 -26.47 31.17 18.46
N GLU A 92 -27.77 30.88 18.57
CA GLU A 92 -28.73 31.86 19.11
C GLU A 92 -28.50 31.99 20.62
N VAL A 93 -28.34 33.24 21.09
CA VAL A 93 -27.97 33.61 22.46
C VAL A 93 -29.15 33.36 23.41
N ALA A 94 -29.32 32.12 23.87
CA ALA A 94 -30.27 31.79 24.94
C ALA A 94 -29.53 31.54 26.27
N THR A 95 -29.88 32.30 27.28
CA THR A 95 -29.31 32.27 28.64
C THR A 95 -29.67 31.00 29.40
N GLY A 96 -28.65 30.23 29.81
CA GLY A 96 -28.62 29.64 31.16
C GLY A 96 -29.11 28.20 31.35
N THR A 97 -28.45 27.21 30.74
CA THR A 97 -28.34 25.84 31.30
C THR A 97 -27.11 25.15 30.70
N ALA A 98 -26.21 24.60 31.54
CA ALA A 98 -25.00 23.93 31.05
C ALA A 98 -25.40 22.64 30.31
N PRO A 99 -25.03 22.46 29.03
CA PRO A 99 -25.43 21.29 28.26
C PRO A 99 -24.74 20.02 28.78
N ASN A 100 -25.52 19.01 29.15
CA ASN A 100 -24.99 17.68 29.47
C ASN A 100 -24.26 17.10 28.25
N ALA A 101 -22.94 16.93 28.35
CA ALA A 101 -22.13 16.35 27.29
C ALA A 101 -22.57 14.89 27.03
N LYS A 102 -23.08 14.62 25.82
CA LYS A 102 -23.50 13.26 25.43
C LYS A 102 -22.26 12.39 25.23
N THR A 103 -22.24 11.19 25.80
CA THR A 103 -21.19 10.18 25.56
C THR A 103 -21.62 9.26 24.42
N VAL A 104 -20.74 9.03 23.44
CA VAL A 104 -20.95 8.08 22.34
C VAL A 104 -20.03 6.89 22.54
N HIS A 105 -20.54 5.67 22.42
CA HIS A 105 -19.73 4.46 22.50
C HIS A 105 -19.20 4.07 21.12
N LEU A 106 -17.89 4.11 20.94
CA LEU A 106 -17.23 3.57 19.75
C LEU A 106 -17.11 2.06 19.88
N ALA A 107 -17.62 1.32 18.89
CA ALA A 107 -17.42 -0.11 18.76
C ALA A 107 -16.26 -0.36 17.79
N LEU A 108 -15.11 -0.77 18.33
CA LEU A 108 -13.91 -1.03 17.55
C LEU A 108 -13.54 -2.51 17.62
N PRO A 109 -13.19 -3.17 16.51
CA PRO A 109 -12.68 -4.53 16.59
C PRO A 109 -11.35 -4.53 17.36
N ARG A 110 -11.14 -5.54 18.22
CA ARG A 110 -9.87 -5.65 18.95
C ARG A 110 -8.69 -5.82 18.00
N GLU A 111 -8.88 -6.60 16.95
CA GLU A 111 -7.91 -6.88 15.92
C GLU A 111 -8.53 -6.67 14.54
N LEU A 112 -7.69 -6.36 13.56
CA LEU A 112 -8.11 -6.19 12.18
C LEU A 112 -8.15 -7.55 11.48
N PRO A 113 -9.33 -8.04 11.05
CA PRO A 113 -9.40 -9.34 10.40
C PRO A 113 -8.71 -9.28 9.03
N ARG A 114 -7.91 -10.29 8.72
CA ARG A 114 -7.24 -10.40 7.42
C ARG A 114 -8.16 -11.09 6.41
N PRO A 115 -8.28 -10.58 5.17
CA PRO A 115 -9.07 -11.23 4.14
C PRO A 115 -8.42 -12.55 3.71
N GLU A 116 -9.19 -13.40 3.04
CA GLU A 116 -8.65 -14.61 2.45
C GLU A 116 -7.58 -14.28 1.38
N TYR A 117 -6.51 -15.07 1.35
CA TYR A 117 -5.50 -14.94 0.32
C TYR A 117 -6.13 -15.16 -1.04
N LYS A 118 -5.94 -14.18 -1.92
CA LYS A 118 -6.27 -14.30 -3.33
C LYS A 118 -5.01 -14.04 -4.13
N GLU A 119 -4.71 -14.99 -5.01
CA GLU A 119 -3.58 -14.86 -5.92
C GLU A 119 -3.79 -13.70 -6.90
N ILE A 120 -2.70 -13.06 -7.29
CA ILE A 120 -2.70 -12.01 -8.31
C ILE A 120 -3.02 -12.67 -9.65
N ASN A 121 -4.02 -12.14 -10.36
CA ASN A 121 -4.39 -12.65 -11.67
C ASN A 121 -3.30 -12.26 -12.69
N GLN A 122 -2.56 -13.27 -13.18
CA GLN A 122 -1.51 -13.09 -14.18
C GLN A 122 -2.04 -12.49 -15.49
N GLU A 123 -3.30 -12.78 -15.85
CA GLU A 123 -3.95 -12.18 -17.03
C GLU A 123 -4.02 -10.65 -16.93
N ILE A 124 -4.12 -10.08 -15.73
CA ILE A 124 -4.15 -8.61 -15.54
C ILE A 124 -2.75 -8.03 -15.77
N LEU A 125 -1.69 -8.74 -15.37
CA LEU A 125 -0.31 -8.31 -15.63
C LEU A 125 0.01 -8.36 -17.12
N GLU A 126 -0.37 -9.45 -17.79
CA GLU A 126 -0.27 -9.59 -19.25
C GLU A 126 -1.07 -8.52 -19.99
N TYR A 127 -2.26 -8.19 -19.49
CA TYR A 127 -3.09 -7.14 -20.08
C TYR A 127 -2.46 -5.75 -19.93
N VAL A 128 -1.81 -5.47 -18.78
CA VAL A 128 -1.07 -4.22 -18.59
C VAL A 128 0.14 -4.15 -19.52
N ASP A 129 0.83 -5.28 -19.68
CA ASP A 129 2.01 -5.40 -20.54
C ASP A 129 2.28 -6.87 -20.88
N ALA A 130 2.12 -7.20 -22.16
CA ALA A 130 2.25 -8.56 -22.68
C ALA A 130 3.65 -9.17 -22.47
N SER A 131 4.68 -8.34 -22.22
CA SER A 131 6.02 -8.85 -21.95
C SER A 131 6.13 -9.62 -20.62
N PHE A 132 5.13 -9.50 -19.73
CA PHE A 132 5.10 -10.22 -18.46
C PHE A 132 4.44 -11.61 -18.51
N ALA A 133 3.95 -12.07 -19.66
CA ALA A 133 3.29 -13.38 -19.78
C ALA A 133 4.14 -14.53 -19.22
N ASP A 134 5.43 -14.56 -19.56
CA ASP A 134 6.36 -15.61 -19.12
C ASP A 134 7.29 -15.16 -17.98
N THR A 135 6.99 -14.03 -17.33
CA THR A 135 7.86 -13.47 -16.28
C THR A 135 7.32 -13.79 -14.89
N GLU A 136 8.18 -14.34 -14.03
CA GLU A 136 7.81 -14.59 -12.63
C GLU A 136 7.46 -13.28 -11.91
N LEU A 137 6.32 -13.25 -11.24
CA LEU A 137 5.80 -12.08 -10.53
C LEU A 137 6.81 -11.48 -9.53
N GLU A 138 7.58 -12.33 -8.84
CA GLU A 138 8.55 -11.86 -7.85
C GLU A 138 9.71 -11.11 -8.50
N TYR A 139 10.17 -11.56 -9.67
CA TYR A 139 11.15 -10.82 -10.46
C TYR A 139 10.63 -9.43 -10.84
N VAL A 140 9.36 -9.32 -11.27
CA VAL A 140 8.76 -8.01 -11.60
C VAL A 140 8.71 -7.10 -10.37
N ARG A 141 8.32 -7.65 -9.21
CA ARG A 141 8.25 -6.90 -7.94
C ARG A 141 9.61 -6.37 -7.49
N ASP A 142 10.65 -7.21 -7.52
CA ASP A 142 12.01 -6.84 -7.15
C ASP A 142 12.50 -5.65 -7.99
N ASN A 143 12.22 -5.69 -9.29
CA ASN A 143 12.62 -4.63 -10.17
C ASN A 143 11.79 -3.34 -10.01
N VAL A 144 10.49 -3.45 -9.74
CA VAL A 144 9.68 -2.26 -9.44
C VAL A 144 10.16 -1.61 -8.15
N LEU A 145 10.53 -2.40 -7.14
CA LEU A 145 11.11 -1.87 -5.92
C LEU A 145 12.45 -1.15 -6.17
N PHE A 146 13.28 -1.70 -7.07
CA PHE A 146 14.51 -1.02 -7.52
C PHE A 146 14.21 0.31 -8.23
N LEU A 147 13.15 0.39 -9.02
CA LEU A 147 12.71 1.61 -9.72
C LEU A 147 11.83 2.53 -8.88
N ALA A 148 11.49 2.16 -7.64
CA ALA A 148 10.54 2.88 -6.80
C ALA A 148 10.83 4.39 -6.66
N PRO A 149 12.08 4.85 -6.45
CA PRO A 149 12.36 6.28 -6.35
C PRO A 149 11.95 7.06 -7.61
N GLN A 150 12.28 6.53 -8.79
CA GLN A 150 11.93 7.15 -10.08
C GLN A 150 10.42 7.13 -10.32
N LEU A 151 9.76 6.02 -9.97
CA LEU A 151 8.31 5.90 -10.09
C LEU A 151 7.60 6.92 -9.19
N VAL A 152 8.01 7.04 -7.92
CA VAL A 152 7.41 8.00 -6.98
C VAL A 152 7.69 9.45 -7.42
N GLU A 153 8.91 9.76 -7.84
CA GLU A 153 9.26 11.08 -8.36
C GLU A 153 8.41 11.46 -9.58
N SER A 154 8.13 10.50 -10.47
CA SER A 154 7.25 10.76 -11.62
C SER A 154 5.81 11.07 -11.20
N LEU A 155 5.31 10.49 -10.10
CA LEU A 155 3.97 10.79 -9.60
C LEU A 155 3.88 12.20 -9.01
N THR A 156 4.94 12.67 -8.35
CA THR A 156 4.97 14.00 -7.72
C THR A 156 5.25 15.13 -8.70
N SER A 157 5.83 14.81 -9.87
CA SER A 157 6.13 15.78 -10.92
C SER A 157 4.95 16.08 -11.86
N VAL A 158 3.86 15.33 -11.74
CA VAL A 158 2.69 15.42 -12.62
C VAL A 158 1.71 16.50 -12.15
N ARG A 159 1.28 17.35 -13.09
CA ARG A 159 0.15 18.27 -12.89
C ARG A 159 -1.07 17.78 -13.66
N ILE A 160 -2.22 17.74 -13.00
CA ILE A 160 -3.47 17.27 -13.59
C ILE A 160 -4.35 18.46 -13.97
N ASN A 161 -4.64 18.60 -15.26
CA ASN A 161 -5.58 19.60 -15.75
C ASN A 161 -6.98 18.98 -15.76
N SER A 162 -7.79 19.25 -14.73
CA SER A 162 -9.16 18.69 -14.62
C SER A 162 -10.25 19.76 -14.71
N SER A 163 -11.30 19.47 -15.48
CA SER A 163 -12.56 20.23 -15.47
C SER A 163 -13.40 19.84 -14.25
N LYS A 164 -14.11 20.79 -13.64
CA LYS A 164 -14.79 20.59 -12.35
C LYS A 164 -16.07 19.75 -12.41
N ASP A 165 -16.67 19.60 -13.60
CA ASP A 165 -18.08 19.20 -13.68
C ASP A 165 -18.31 17.71 -13.93
N GLN A 166 -17.38 17.01 -14.58
CA GLN A 166 -17.49 15.58 -14.91
C GLN A 166 -16.12 14.90 -14.90
N ILE A 167 -16.09 13.61 -14.59
CA ILE A 167 -14.89 12.77 -14.71
C ILE A 167 -14.78 12.32 -16.17
N PRO A 168 -13.83 12.85 -16.97
CA PRO A 168 -13.68 12.43 -18.35
C PRO A 168 -13.05 11.03 -18.42
N LYS A 169 -13.18 10.36 -19.57
CA LYS A 169 -12.52 9.06 -19.82
C LYS A 169 -11.00 9.18 -19.95
N GLU A 170 -10.52 10.36 -20.29
CA GLU A 170 -9.10 10.66 -20.53
C GLU A 170 -8.80 12.06 -20.00
N LEU A 171 -7.61 12.25 -19.45
CA LEU A 171 -7.13 13.53 -18.94
C LEU A 171 -5.79 13.88 -19.56
N THR A 172 -5.60 15.16 -19.87
CA THR A 172 -4.27 15.69 -20.20
C THR A 172 -3.56 16.02 -18.90
N ILE A 173 -2.38 15.41 -18.73
CA ILE A 173 -1.46 15.70 -17.64
C ILE A 173 -0.23 16.40 -18.19
N ILE A 174 0.39 17.26 -17.39
CA ILE A 174 1.70 17.83 -17.69
C ILE A 174 2.70 17.02 -16.86
N ALA A 175 3.52 16.22 -17.53
CA ALA A 175 4.60 15.46 -16.91
C ALA A 175 5.93 16.20 -17.11
N ASN A 176 6.74 16.30 -16.06
CA ASN A 176 8.07 16.87 -16.15
C ASN A 176 9.08 15.75 -16.52
N ASP A 177 9.91 15.99 -17.54
CA ASP A 177 10.88 15.01 -18.08
C ASP A 177 12.07 14.70 -17.14
N LYS A 178 12.04 15.14 -15.87
CA LYS A 178 13.05 14.72 -14.88
C LYS A 178 13.12 13.20 -14.75
N THR A 179 11.98 12.53 -14.89
CA THR A 179 11.89 11.07 -14.83
C THR A 179 11.56 10.52 -16.21
N ALA A 180 12.39 9.62 -16.72
CA ALA A 180 12.12 8.89 -17.97
C ALA A 180 10.89 7.95 -17.91
N VAL A 181 10.14 7.99 -16.80
CA VAL A 181 8.98 7.16 -16.52
C VAL A 181 7.79 8.08 -16.30
N THR A 182 6.70 7.86 -17.03
CA THR A 182 5.46 8.62 -16.91
C THR A 182 4.35 7.72 -16.35
N PRO A 183 3.39 8.28 -15.60
CA PRO A 183 2.23 7.52 -15.14
C PRO A 183 1.43 6.99 -16.33
N SER A 184 0.90 5.78 -16.20
CA SER A 184 0.11 5.16 -17.27
C SER A 184 -1.36 5.59 -17.24
N HIS A 185 -1.88 5.98 -16.08
CA HIS A 185 -3.28 6.34 -15.88
C HIS A 185 -3.43 7.47 -14.85
N ILE A 186 -4.60 8.11 -14.86
CA ILE A 186 -5.12 8.83 -13.68
C ILE A 186 -6.15 7.94 -12.99
N MET A 187 -5.90 7.60 -11.73
CA MET A 187 -6.86 6.90 -10.88
C MET A 187 -7.86 7.92 -10.28
N ALA A 188 -9.15 7.75 -10.59
CA ALA A 188 -10.24 8.52 -10.02
C ALA A 188 -10.89 7.75 -8.87
N ILE A 189 -10.64 8.20 -7.64
CA ILE A 189 -11.07 7.51 -6.42
C ILE A 189 -12.22 8.24 -5.76
N TRP A 190 -13.23 7.46 -5.39
CA TRP A 190 -14.38 7.94 -4.64
C TRP A 190 -14.79 6.92 -3.58
N THR A 191 -15.55 7.38 -2.58
CA THR A 191 -16.09 6.53 -1.52
C THR A 191 -17.60 6.43 -1.64
N LYS A 192 -18.13 5.21 -1.54
CA LYS A 192 -19.58 4.96 -1.57
C LYS A 192 -20.25 5.77 -0.47
N ARG A 193 -21.27 6.55 -0.84
CA ARG A 193 -22.08 7.27 0.15
C ARG A 193 -22.93 6.29 0.95
N PRO A 194 -23.19 6.58 2.24
CA PRO A 194 -24.22 5.87 2.96
C PRO A 194 -25.57 6.10 2.27
N ASP A 195 -26.41 5.06 2.23
CA ASP A 195 -27.68 5.07 1.49
C ASP A 195 -28.65 6.17 1.97
N ASN A 196 -28.44 6.70 3.19
CA ASN A 196 -29.22 7.78 3.80
C ASN A 196 -28.73 9.20 3.44
N ALA A 197 -27.66 9.35 2.66
CA ALA A 197 -27.17 10.67 2.26
C ALA A 197 -28.03 11.25 1.13
N SER A 198 -28.41 12.53 1.26
CA SER A 198 -29.13 13.25 0.20
C SER A 198 -28.42 13.11 -1.16
N ALA A 199 -29.15 12.68 -2.17
CA ALA A 199 -28.69 12.58 -3.55
C ALA A 199 -28.22 13.93 -4.13
N SER A 200 -28.59 15.05 -3.51
CA SER A 200 -28.34 16.41 -4.02
C SER A 200 -26.89 16.89 -3.94
N ARG A 201 -26.03 16.29 -3.10
CA ARG A 201 -24.63 16.73 -2.99
C ARG A 201 -23.76 16.12 -4.10
N PRO A 202 -22.78 16.83 -4.68
CA PRO A 202 -21.84 16.25 -5.65
C PRO A 202 -20.90 15.23 -4.97
N GLN A 203 -20.49 14.19 -5.71
CA GLN A 203 -19.60 13.15 -5.19
C GLN A 203 -18.18 13.69 -5.17
N LYS A 204 -17.54 13.69 -4.00
CA LYS A 204 -16.11 14.01 -3.92
C LYS A 204 -15.32 12.89 -4.60
N VAL A 205 -14.55 13.27 -5.62
CA VAL A 205 -13.62 12.39 -6.32
C VAL A 205 -12.24 13.01 -6.25
N THR A 206 -11.24 12.19 -5.95
CA THR A 206 -9.83 12.61 -5.96
C THR A 206 -9.09 11.90 -7.07
N LEU A 207 -8.24 12.63 -7.79
CA LEU A 207 -7.47 12.14 -8.92
C LEU A 207 -6.01 11.91 -8.48
N TYR A 208 -5.46 10.75 -8.82
CA TYR A 208 -4.07 10.39 -8.54
C TYR A 208 -3.39 9.84 -9.79
N PRO A 209 -2.19 10.33 -10.16
CA PRO A 209 -1.41 9.66 -11.19
C PRO A 209 -0.98 8.28 -10.67
N VAL A 210 -1.03 7.25 -11.53
CA VAL A 210 -0.64 5.89 -11.16
C VAL A 210 0.09 5.15 -12.28
N HIS A 211 0.87 4.16 -11.87
CA HIS A 211 1.40 3.13 -12.76
C HIS A 211 0.59 1.86 -12.56
N SER A 212 -0.23 1.52 -13.55
CA SER A 212 -1.10 0.33 -13.51
C SER A 212 -0.36 -0.95 -13.16
N LEU A 213 0.90 -1.09 -13.59
CA LEU A 213 1.76 -2.22 -13.24
C LEU A 213 1.93 -2.41 -11.73
N VAL A 214 2.19 -1.33 -10.98
CA VAL A 214 2.38 -1.41 -9.52
C VAL A 214 1.11 -1.90 -8.83
N LEU A 215 -0.05 -1.40 -9.26
CA LEU A 215 -1.33 -1.82 -8.73
C LEU A 215 -1.63 -3.29 -9.08
N ALA A 216 -1.43 -3.69 -10.34
CA ALA A 216 -1.67 -5.05 -10.83
C ALA A 216 -0.84 -6.11 -10.10
N MET A 217 0.40 -5.81 -9.70
CA MET A 217 1.25 -6.76 -8.99
C MET A 217 0.87 -7.02 -7.53
N TYR A 218 0.17 -6.08 -6.90
CA TYR A 218 -0.08 -6.11 -5.45
C TYR A 218 -1.56 -6.22 -5.10
N CYS A 219 -2.48 -5.99 -6.03
CA CYS A 219 -3.92 -5.96 -5.76
C CYS A 219 -4.65 -7.02 -6.59
N SER A 220 -5.22 -8.03 -5.93
CA SER A 220 -5.91 -9.15 -6.59
C SER A 220 -7.38 -8.85 -6.96
N ASN A 221 -7.96 -7.75 -6.46
CA ASN A 221 -9.35 -7.36 -6.68
C ASN A 221 -9.50 -6.13 -7.59
N LEU A 222 -8.45 -5.78 -8.35
CA LEU A 222 -8.56 -4.66 -9.28
C LEU A 222 -9.48 -4.99 -10.45
N PRO A 223 -10.33 -4.05 -10.89
CA PRO A 223 -10.96 -4.15 -12.19
C PRO A 223 -9.90 -4.08 -13.30
N LYS A 224 -10.21 -4.58 -14.50
CA LYS A 224 -9.28 -4.42 -15.63
C LYS A 224 -9.04 -2.93 -15.91
N PRO A 225 -7.79 -2.47 -16.04
CA PRO A 225 -7.52 -1.07 -16.37
C PRO A 225 -8.03 -0.74 -17.78
N PRO A 226 -8.38 0.52 -18.06
CA PRO A 226 -8.56 0.99 -19.43
C PRO A 226 -7.30 0.72 -20.29
N PRO A 227 -7.43 0.53 -21.62
CA PRO A 227 -6.26 0.44 -22.49
C PRO A 227 -5.37 1.68 -22.37
N THR A 228 -4.05 1.47 -22.32
CA THR A 228 -3.08 2.55 -22.29
C THR A 228 -3.02 3.27 -23.64
N LEU A 229 -2.82 4.60 -23.60
CA LEU A 229 -2.63 5.40 -24.79
C LEU A 229 -1.16 5.38 -25.23
N PRO A 230 -0.87 5.46 -26.54
CA PRO A 230 0.49 5.56 -27.03
C PRO A 230 1.14 6.84 -26.47
N LEU A 231 2.22 6.67 -25.73
CA LEU A 231 2.93 7.81 -25.16
C LEU A 231 3.66 8.59 -26.27
N PRO A 232 3.65 9.92 -26.20
CA PRO A 232 4.44 10.74 -27.12
C PRO A 232 5.94 10.46 -26.93
N VAL A 233 6.71 10.71 -27.98
CA VAL A 233 8.18 10.60 -27.90
C VAL A 233 8.67 11.59 -26.85
N HIS A 234 9.51 11.12 -25.92
CA HIS A 234 10.09 11.99 -24.89
C HIS A 234 10.82 13.15 -25.55
N GLN A 235 10.38 14.35 -25.24
CA GLN A 235 11.06 15.59 -25.57
C GLN A 235 11.51 16.22 -24.26
N SER A 236 12.71 16.79 -24.24
CA SER A 236 13.23 17.46 -23.06
C SER A 236 12.31 18.60 -22.62
N GLY A 237 11.82 18.55 -21.38
CA GLY A 237 11.01 19.62 -20.77
C GLY A 237 9.69 19.16 -20.18
N GLU A 238 8.75 20.09 -20.02
CA GLU A 238 7.36 19.78 -19.66
C GLU A 238 6.65 19.22 -20.90
N GLN A 239 6.02 18.06 -20.74
CA GLN A 239 5.30 17.39 -21.82
C GLN A 239 3.83 17.19 -21.44
N GLU A 240 2.93 17.60 -22.33
CA GLU A 240 1.52 17.25 -22.24
C GLU A 240 1.32 15.81 -22.72
N VAL A 241 0.77 14.98 -21.84
CA VAL A 241 0.49 13.57 -22.10
C VAL A 241 -0.97 13.32 -21.82
N LYS A 242 -1.68 12.72 -22.78
CA LYS A 242 -3.04 12.25 -22.56
C LYS A 242 -3.01 10.86 -21.96
N VAL A 243 -3.68 10.66 -20.84
CA VAL A 243 -3.74 9.39 -20.13
C VAL A 243 -5.19 8.99 -19.83
N PRO A 244 -5.54 7.70 -19.87
CA PRO A 244 -6.86 7.23 -19.52
C PRO A 244 -7.16 7.42 -18.02
N VAL A 245 -8.43 7.65 -17.71
CA VAL A 245 -8.94 7.72 -16.35
C VAL A 245 -9.46 6.36 -15.91
N TRP A 246 -8.91 5.85 -14.82
CA TRP A 246 -9.27 4.57 -14.22
C TRP A 246 -10.07 4.83 -12.93
N THR A 247 -11.35 4.48 -12.91
CA THR A 247 -12.22 4.77 -11.76
C THR A 247 -12.23 3.62 -10.75
N LEU A 248 -12.13 3.94 -9.46
CA LEU A 248 -12.15 2.97 -8.39
C LEU A 248 -12.97 3.46 -7.18
N CYS A 249 -13.89 2.64 -6.71
CA CYS A 249 -14.61 2.88 -5.46
C CYS A 249 -13.84 2.26 -4.30
N LEU A 250 -13.42 3.07 -3.33
CA LEU A 250 -12.72 2.60 -2.14
C LEU A 250 -13.47 2.98 -0.86
N PRO A 251 -13.40 2.12 0.19
CA PRO A 251 -14.00 2.43 1.50
C PRO A 251 -13.52 3.74 2.10
N SER A 252 -12.25 4.11 1.87
CA SER A 252 -11.66 5.34 2.39
C SER A 252 -10.78 6.01 1.34
N SER A 253 -11.29 7.01 0.62
CA SER A 253 -10.47 7.75 -0.34
C SER A 253 -9.32 8.53 0.32
N GLU A 254 -9.48 8.94 1.59
CA GLU A 254 -8.48 9.73 2.34
C GLU A 254 -7.16 8.97 2.57
N THR A 255 -7.23 7.66 2.77
CA THR A 255 -6.08 6.82 3.15
C THR A 255 -5.41 6.15 1.96
N TYR A 256 -5.96 6.32 0.75
CA TYR A 256 -5.38 5.76 -0.46
C TYR A 256 -3.96 6.28 -0.76
N PRO A 257 -3.63 7.58 -0.64
CA PRO A 257 -2.28 8.07 -0.96
C PRO A 257 -1.19 7.38 -0.16
N GLN A 258 -1.43 7.12 1.12
CA GLN A 258 -0.49 6.45 2.01
C GLN A 258 -0.33 4.98 1.61
N LEU A 259 -1.44 4.31 1.28
CA LEU A 259 -1.41 2.94 0.78
C LEU A 259 -0.66 2.84 -0.56
N ALA A 260 -0.96 3.73 -1.50
CA ALA A 260 -0.29 3.80 -2.79
C ALA A 260 1.22 3.98 -2.62
N LEU A 261 1.65 4.97 -1.83
CA LEU A 261 3.06 5.21 -1.54
C LEU A 261 3.75 3.98 -0.93
N TYR A 262 3.08 3.27 -0.03
CA TYR A 262 3.58 2.00 0.50
C TYR A 262 3.74 0.94 -0.59
N LEU A 263 2.78 0.80 -1.52
CA LEU A 263 2.90 -0.17 -2.62
C LEU A 263 4.10 0.10 -3.52
N TYR A 264 4.47 1.37 -3.73
CA TYR A 264 5.68 1.72 -4.47
C TYR A 264 6.96 1.45 -3.67
N THR A 265 6.99 1.83 -2.40
CA THR A 265 8.25 1.93 -1.63
C THR A 265 8.51 0.76 -0.69
N LYS A 266 7.48 -0.02 -0.35
CA LYS A 266 7.47 -1.03 0.71
C LYS A 266 8.01 -0.52 2.06
N ASN A 267 7.86 0.78 2.30
CA ASN A 267 8.42 1.43 3.50
C ASN A 267 7.37 1.51 4.61
N SER A 268 7.39 0.53 5.52
CA SER A 268 6.52 0.50 6.71
C SER A 268 6.70 1.71 7.62
N ASN A 269 7.93 2.15 7.87
CA ASN A 269 8.20 3.32 8.70
C ASN A 269 7.61 4.60 8.08
N GLY A 270 7.75 4.74 6.76
CA GLY A 270 7.13 5.81 5.99
C GLY A 270 5.61 5.78 6.10
N LEU A 271 4.99 4.60 5.98
CA LEU A 271 3.55 4.44 6.13
C LEU A 271 3.07 4.85 7.53
N MET A 272 3.73 4.35 8.59
CA MET A 272 3.39 4.69 9.98
C MET A 272 3.51 6.19 10.26
N ARG A 273 4.58 6.84 9.80
CA ARG A 273 4.78 8.31 9.92
C ARG A 273 3.66 9.12 9.26
N ASN A 274 3.04 8.61 8.20
CA ASN A 274 1.95 9.29 7.50
C ASN A 274 0.56 9.04 8.10
N ILE A 275 0.40 7.99 8.91
CA ILE A 275 -0.90 7.59 9.47
C ILE A 275 -1.03 8.02 10.94
N PHE A 276 0.04 7.88 11.73
CA PHE A 276 0.04 8.33 13.12
C PHE A 276 -0.05 9.87 13.23
N PRO A 277 -0.60 10.39 14.34
CA PRO A 277 -0.65 11.83 14.58
C PRO A 277 0.72 12.45 14.94
N SER A 278 1.69 11.64 15.36
CA SER A 278 3.11 12.01 15.50
C SER A 278 3.99 10.89 14.94
N ALA A 279 5.22 11.23 14.56
CA ALA A 279 6.16 10.24 14.02
C ALA A 279 6.51 9.20 15.11
N PRO A 280 6.45 7.89 14.79
CA PRO A 280 6.91 6.85 15.70
C PRO A 280 8.44 6.91 15.87
N PRO A 281 8.98 6.32 16.94
CA PRO A 281 10.42 6.13 17.11
C PRO A 281 11.07 5.42 15.92
N ASP A 282 12.37 5.60 15.74
CA ASP A 282 13.12 4.84 14.75
C ASP A 282 13.12 3.35 15.11
N HIS A 283 13.02 2.50 14.09
CA HIS A 283 12.92 1.05 14.23
C HIS A 283 11.71 0.55 15.05
N PHE A 284 10.64 1.34 15.11
CA PHE A 284 9.43 0.98 15.84
C PHE A 284 8.80 -0.33 15.35
N PHE A 285 8.92 -0.62 14.05
CA PHE A 285 8.42 -1.87 13.47
C PHE A 285 9.19 -3.09 14.01
N GLU A 286 10.50 -2.98 14.15
CA GLU A 286 11.37 -4.04 14.65
C GLU A 286 11.35 -4.18 16.18
N ASN A 287 11.08 -3.10 16.90
CA ASN A 287 11.11 -3.06 18.37
C ASN A 287 9.73 -2.81 18.98
N GLN A 288 8.90 -3.85 19.01
CA GLN A 288 7.56 -3.80 19.61
C GLN A 288 7.56 -3.47 21.12
N GLY A 289 8.69 -3.59 21.82
CA GLY A 289 8.82 -3.16 23.22
C GLY A 289 8.56 -1.66 23.42
N GLN A 290 8.71 -0.85 22.37
CA GLN A 290 8.43 0.59 22.38
C GLN A 290 6.94 0.93 22.24
N LEU A 291 6.06 -0.05 21.98
CA LEU A 291 4.63 0.20 21.76
C LEU A 291 3.99 0.92 22.95
N SER A 292 4.25 0.45 24.17
CA SER A 292 3.62 1.01 25.38
C SER A 292 4.08 2.44 25.68
N SER A 293 5.38 2.74 25.51
CA SER A 293 5.90 4.09 25.73
C SER A 293 5.39 5.06 24.66
N PHE A 294 5.37 4.64 23.39
CA PHE A 294 4.84 5.48 22.31
C PHE A 294 3.34 5.71 22.44
N ALA A 295 2.56 4.67 22.77
CA ALA A 295 1.13 4.81 23.03
C ALA A 295 0.84 5.76 24.22
N THR A 296 1.65 5.70 25.28
CA THR A 296 1.55 6.65 26.41
C THR A 296 1.83 8.08 25.96
N HIS A 297 2.86 8.29 25.15
CA HIS A 297 3.17 9.60 24.59
C HIS A 297 2.01 10.14 23.75
N LEU A 298 1.40 9.31 22.89
CA LEU A 298 0.23 9.70 22.10
C LEU A 298 -0.96 10.07 22.98
N ALA A 299 -1.23 9.29 24.04
CA ALA A 299 -2.33 9.54 24.98
C ALA A 299 -2.17 10.84 25.77
N GLN A 300 -0.94 11.21 26.11
CA GLN A 300 -0.63 12.45 26.82
C GLN A 300 -0.63 13.69 25.90
N THR A 301 -0.34 13.50 24.61
CA THR A 301 -0.18 14.59 23.65
C THR A 301 -1.48 14.94 22.93
N PHE A 302 -2.32 13.96 22.64
CA PHE A 302 -3.51 14.13 21.80
C PHE A 302 -4.81 13.88 22.57
N THR A 303 -5.85 14.61 22.18
CA THR A 303 -7.19 14.39 22.72
C THR A 303 -7.77 13.04 22.28
N VAL A 304 -8.72 12.52 23.05
CA VAL A 304 -9.45 11.27 22.74
C VAL A 304 -10.07 11.32 21.33
N GLN A 305 -10.57 12.48 20.92
CA GLN A 305 -11.17 12.68 19.59
C GLN A 305 -10.13 12.63 18.48
N ALA A 306 -8.95 13.23 18.69
CA ALA A 306 -7.85 13.18 17.73
C ALA A 306 -7.34 11.74 17.58
N LEU A 307 -7.23 10.98 18.69
CA LEU A 307 -6.87 9.57 18.66
C LEU A 307 -7.93 8.75 17.91
N ALA A 308 -9.22 8.94 18.22
CA ALA A 308 -10.32 8.27 17.53
C ALA A 308 -10.32 8.54 16.02
N ARG A 309 -10.09 9.80 15.59
CA ARG A 309 -9.98 10.14 14.16
C ARG A 309 -8.83 9.38 13.48
N ASN A 310 -7.67 9.25 14.12
CA ASN A 310 -6.54 8.53 13.54
C ASN A 310 -6.74 7.00 13.58
N ILE A 311 -7.46 6.47 14.57
CA ILE A 311 -7.94 5.07 14.54
C ILE A 311 -8.77 4.81 13.29
N PHE A 312 -9.70 5.70 12.96
CA PHE A 312 -10.50 5.56 11.73
C PHE A 312 -9.65 5.65 10.45
N LYS A 313 -8.52 6.37 10.45
CA LYS A 313 -7.56 6.33 9.34
C LYS A 313 -6.89 4.96 9.22
N VAL A 314 -6.42 4.38 10.32
CA VAL A 314 -5.84 3.02 10.31
C VAL A 314 -6.89 2.02 9.81
N HIS A 315 -8.13 2.13 10.29
CA HIS A 315 -9.24 1.30 9.83
C HIS A 315 -9.55 1.50 8.34
N GLY A 316 -9.58 2.75 7.86
CA GLY A 316 -9.79 3.05 6.44
C GLY A 316 -8.67 2.52 5.55
N LEU A 317 -7.42 2.57 6.01
CA LEU A 317 -6.28 1.92 5.34
C LEU A 317 -6.49 0.40 5.24
N TRP A 318 -6.86 -0.24 6.34
CA TRP A 318 -7.20 -1.66 6.38
C TRP A 318 -8.33 -2.03 5.42
N GLN A 319 -9.44 -1.27 5.43
CA GLN A 319 -10.57 -1.51 4.53
C GLN A 319 -10.16 -1.38 3.06
N ASN A 320 -9.32 -0.40 2.72
CA ASN A 320 -8.80 -0.27 1.36
C ASN A 320 -7.92 -1.47 0.97
N ALA A 321 -7.05 -1.94 1.87
CA ALA A 321 -6.22 -3.11 1.62
C ALA A 321 -7.08 -4.36 1.37
N CYS A 322 -8.15 -4.56 2.16
CA CYS A 322 -9.15 -5.59 1.93
C CYS A 322 -9.84 -5.44 0.57
N ALA A 323 -10.34 -4.23 0.26
CA ALA A 323 -11.07 -3.96 -0.97
C ALA A 323 -10.22 -4.20 -2.22
N LEU A 324 -8.94 -3.83 -2.17
CA LEU A 324 -7.96 -4.06 -3.24
C LEU A 324 -7.45 -5.51 -3.29
N GLY A 325 -7.72 -6.32 -2.27
CA GLY A 325 -7.23 -7.68 -2.18
C GLY A 325 -5.71 -7.74 -2.07
N ILE A 326 -5.12 -6.86 -1.26
CA ILE A 326 -3.67 -6.79 -1.07
C ILE A 326 -3.23 -7.90 -0.13
N TYR A 327 -2.24 -8.68 -0.58
CA TYR A 327 -1.64 -9.73 0.23
C TYR A 327 -0.15 -9.52 0.41
N ASP A 328 0.19 -8.67 1.38
CA ASP A 328 1.55 -8.27 1.72
C ASP A 328 1.75 -8.42 3.22
N GLY A 329 2.59 -9.39 3.63
CA GLY A 329 2.75 -9.73 5.04
C GLY A 329 3.26 -8.55 5.88
N GLN A 330 4.19 -7.78 5.33
CA GLN A 330 4.78 -6.63 6.01
C GLN A 330 3.74 -5.51 6.19
N LEU A 331 2.89 -5.25 5.18
CA LEU A 331 1.80 -4.29 5.29
C LEU A 331 0.83 -4.68 6.41
N TRP A 332 0.42 -5.95 6.45
CA TRP A 332 -0.51 -6.46 7.45
C TRP A 332 0.08 -6.33 8.87
N GLU A 333 1.33 -6.73 9.07
CA GLU A 333 2.02 -6.57 10.36
C GLU A 333 2.17 -5.09 10.75
N THR A 334 2.40 -4.20 9.76
CA THR A 334 2.47 -2.76 10.01
C THR A 334 1.13 -2.20 10.45
N MET A 335 0.03 -2.62 9.81
CA MET A 335 -1.32 -2.21 10.20
C MET A 335 -1.71 -2.74 11.58
N ASP A 336 -1.37 -3.98 11.92
CA ASP A 336 -1.62 -4.55 13.24
C ASP A 336 -0.88 -3.78 14.34
N LEU A 337 0.39 -3.44 14.09
CA LEU A 337 1.18 -2.62 15.00
C LEU A 337 0.57 -1.22 15.19
N MET A 338 0.17 -0.55 14.09
CA MET A 338 -0.51 0.74 14.16
C MET A 338 -1.83 0.65 14.93
N TRP A 339 -2.63 -0.38 14.67
CA TRP A 339 -3.91 -0.60 15.32
C TRP A 339 -3.74 -0.82 16.82
N ALA A 340 -2.85 -1.72 17.23
CA ALA A 340 -2.57 -2.01 18.63
C ALA A 340 -2.04 -0.77 19.38
N THR A 341 -1.14 -0.01 18.75
CA THR A 341 -0.60 1.24 19.32
C THR A 341 -1.70 2.27 19.54
N MET A 342 -2.55 2.51 18.54
CA MET A 342 -3.62 3.50 18.64
C MET A 342 -4.72 3.09 19.63
N LEU A 343 -5.09 1.80 19.68
CA LEU A 343 -6.04 1.30 20.68
C LEU A 343 -5.47 1.43 22.10
N THR A 344 -4.19 1.12 22.29
CA THR A 344 -3.51 1.29 23.58
C THR A 344 -3.48 2.74 24.01
N ALA A 345 -3.15 3.67 23.10
CA ALA A 345 -3.16 5.10 23.37
C ALA A 345 -4.56 5.59 23.77
N LEU A 346 -5.60 5.15 23.06
CA LEU A 346 -6.99 5.50 23.39
C LEU A 346 -7.43 4.93 24.74
N ALA A 347 -6.99 3.72 25.08
CA ALA A 347 -7.24 3.09 26.38
C ALA A 347 -6.66 3.93 27.54
N ILE A 348 -5.41 4.37 27.38
CA ILE A 348 -4.70 5.20 28.37
C ILE A 348 -5.40 6.55 28.50
N ALA A 349 -5.70 7.21 27.38
CA ALA A 349 -6.34 8.53 27.37
C ALA A 349 -7.76 8.52 27.99
N THR A 350 -8.44 7.37 27.98
CA THR A 350 -9.78 7.21 28.56
C THR A 350 -9.78 6.56 29.95
N ASN A 351 -8.60 6.28 30.52
CA ASN A 351 -8.44 5.55 31.78
C ASN A 351 -9.18 4.19 31.81
N ASN A 352 -9.29 3.52 30.66
CA ASN A 352 -10.01 2.25 30.55
C ASN A 352 -9.07 1.06 30.84
N THR A 353 -8.88 0.76 32.12
CA THR A 353 -8.01 -0.34 32.60
C THR A 353 -8.44 -1.71 32.10
N SER A 354 -9.75 -1.94 31.93
CA SER A 354 -10.29 -3.20 31.39
C SER A 354 -9.83 -3.44 29.95
N LEU A 355 -9.78 -2.37 29.14
CA LEU A 355 -9.31 -2.45 27.76
C LEU A 355 -7.82 -2.73 27.70
N LEU A 356 -7.01 -2.04 28.53
CA LEU A 356 -5.58 -2.31 28.66
C LEU A 356 -5.28 -3.75 29.08
N ALA A 357 -6.02 -4.28 30.06
CA ALA A 357 -5.87 -5.67 30.49
C ALA A 357 -6.20 -6.64 29.35
N SER A 358 -7.27 -6.36 28.60
CA SER A 358 -7.65 -7.20 27.46
C SER A 358 -6.56 -7.23 26.38
N LEU A 359 -5.93 -6.10 26.07
CA LEU A 359 -4.88 -6.00 25.05
C LEU A 359 -3.57 -6.72 25.46
N ARG A 360 -3.29 -6.87 26.77
CA ARG A 360 -2.07 -7.53 27.27
C ARG A 360 -2.15 -9.05 27.32
N GLN A 361 -3.35 -9.63 27.44
CA GLN A 361 -3.55 -11.05 27.80
C GLN A 361 -3.15 -12.09 26.73
N GLU A 362 -2.60 -11.71 25.59
CA GLU A 362 -2.34 -12.66 24.47
C GLU A 362 -0.88 -12.77 24.03
N SER A 363 0.09 -12.30 24.82
CA SER A 363 1.44 -12.85 24.67
C SER A 363 1.34 -14.36 24.94
N PRO A 364 1.61 -15.24 23.96
CA PRO A 364 1.56 -16.67 24.21
C PRO A 364 2.46 -16.98 25.41
N PRO A 365 2.08 -17.93 26.29
CA PRO A 365 3.00 -18.41 27.31
C PRO A 365 4.30 -18.77 26.60
N ALA A 366 5.42 -18.20 27.06
CA ALA A 366 6.72 -18.47 26.48
C ALA A 366 6.84 -19.98 26.26
N GLU A 367 7.06 -20.42 25.02
CA GLU A 367 7.19 -21.84 24.72
C GLU A 367 8.17 -22.44 25.73
N ASP A 368 7.71 -23.43 26.49
CA ASP A 368 8.55 -24.11 27.47
C ASP A 368 9.86 -24.47 26.79
N PRO A 369 11.02 -24.16 27.41
CA PRO A 369 12.31 -24.35 26.79
C PRO A 369 12.40 -25.78 26.28
N VAL A 370 12.50 -25.92 24.95
CA VAL A 370 12.65 -27.23 24.30
C VAL A 370 13.77 -27.97 25.03
N PRO A 371 13.50 -29.15 25.64
CA PRO A 371 14.50 -29.86 26.39
C PRO A 371 15.71 -30.09 25.48
N GLN A 372 16.85 -29.48 25.83
CA GLN A 372 18.09 -29.68 25.10
C GLN A 372 18.39 -31.16 25.14
N ALA A 373 18.33 -31.82 23.98
CA ALA A 373 18.71 -33.20 23.84
C ALA A 373 20.17 -33.33 24.30
N SER A 374 20.37 -33.96 25.45
CA SER A 374 21.66 -34.30 26.00
C SER A 374 22.37 -35.23 25.03
N THR A 375 23.30 -34.68 24.25
CA THR A 375 24.24 -35.47 23.46
C THR A 375 25.18 -36.17 24.42
N SER A 376 24.87 -37.42 24.76
CA SER A 376 25.79 -38.34 25.43
C SER A 376 26.96 -38.63 24.50
N SER A 377 28.10 -38.03 24.80
CA SER A 377 29.41 -38.40 24.25
C SER A 377 29.82 -39.74 24.87
N SER A 378 29.78 -40.81 24.09
CA SER A 378 30.43 -42.08 24.43
C SER A 378 31.82 -42.12 23.80
N ALA A 379 32.79 -42.53 24.62
CA ALA A 379 34.20 -42.69 24.32
C ALA A 379 34.50 -43.80 23.30
#